data_AF-A0A3D4YJC0-F1
#
_entry.id   AF-A0A3D4YJC0-F1
#
_cell.length_a   1.000
_cell.length_b   1.000
_cell.length_c   1.000
_cell.angle_alpha   90.00
_cell.angle_beta   90.00
_cell.angle_gamma   90.00
#
_symmetry.space_group_name_H-M   'P 1'
#
loop_
_entity.id
_entity.type
_entity.pdbx_description
1 polymer ?
#
loop_
_entity_poly.entity_id
_entity_poly.type
_entity_poly.pdbx_seq_one_letter_code
_entity_poly.pdbx_strand_id
1 'polypeptide(L)'
;METAATAQAPTGSLATPHGANGSVTPRAAAVTQMHYARRGEITDAMRFVAEREELSPELVRDEIAIGRLIIPANIHHLAGALEPMAIGKVARVKINA
;
A
#
# COMPACT_ATOMS: atom_id res chain seq x y z
N MET A 1 16.18 5.58 -20.86
CA MET A 1 16.74 6.32 -19.72
C MET A 1 15.74 7.42 -19.39
N GLU A 2 14.60 7.03 -18.82
CA GLU A 2 14.33 7.00 -17.36
C GLU A 2 13.57 8.27 -16.98
N THR A 3 12.24 8.16 -16.91
CA THR A 3 11.39 9.17 -16.27
C THR A 3 10.77 8.52 -15.05
N ALA A 4 11.48 8.62 -13.93
CA ALA A 4 11.01 8.21 -12.62
C ALA A 4 9.88 9.13 -12.18
N ALA A 5 8.65 8.62 -12.20
CA ALA A 5 7.51 9.25 -11.54
C ALA A 5 7.69 9.11 -10.02
N THR A 6 8.35 10.11 -9.41
CA THR A 6 8.43 10.25 -7.95
C THR A 6 7.04 10.55 -7.42
N ALA A 7 6.39 9.55 -6.81
CA ALA A 7 5.16 9.73 -6.06
C ALA A 7 5.48 10.43 -4.74
N GLN A 8 5.26 11.75 -4.71
CA GLN A 8 5.42 12.56 -3.51
C GLN A 8 4.28 12.27 -2.53
N ALA A 9 4.60 11.67 -1.38
CA ALA A 9 3.65 11.45 -0.30
C ALA A 9 3.15 12.80 0.27
N PRO A 10 1.84 13.00 0.48
CA PRO A 10 1.33 14.24 1.04
C PRO A 10 1.67 14.32 2.54
N THR A 11 2.49 15.30 2.88
CA THR A 11 2.90 15.67 4.24
C THR A 11 1.71 16.30 4.99
N GLY A 12 0.81 15.48 5.50
CA GLY A 12 -0.29 15.90 6.37
C GLY A 12 0.06 15.67 7.84
N SER A 13 0.57 16.68 8.53
CA SER A 13 0.75 16.69 9.98
C SER A 13 -0.60 16.52 10.68
N LEU A 14 -0.80 15.41 11.40
CA LEU A 14 -1.99 15.17 12.22
C LEU A 14 -1.65 15.50 13.68
N ALA A 15 -1.75 16.79 14.01
CA ALA A 15 -1.97 17.19 15.40
C ALA A 15 -3.39 16.78 15.82
N THR A 16 -3.51 16.02 16.90
CA THR A 16 -4.79 15.56 17.45
C THR A 16 -5.31 16.56 18.48
N PRO A 17 -6.52 17.13 18.34
CA PRO A 17 -7.30 17.55 19.49
C PRO A 17 -8.22 16.40 19.91
N HIS A 18 -8.09 16.02 21.18
CA HIS A 18 -8.98 15.08 21.85
C HIS A 18 -10.31 15.79 22.17
N GLY A 19 -11.44 15.29 21.66
CA GLY A 19 -12.75 15.69 22.18
C GLY A 19 -13.93 15.60 21.21
N ALA A 20 -14.94 14.82 21.65
CA ALA A 20 -16.38 14.97 21.41
C ALA A 20 -17.01 14.55 20.06
N ASN A 21 -18.14 13.87 20.22
CA ASN A 21 -19.03 13.30 19.22
C ASN A 21 -19.55 14.29 18.18
N GLY A 22 -19.59 13.88 16.89
CA GLY A 22 -20.44 14.50 15.87
C GLY A 22 -19.74 14.78 14.53
N SER A 23 -20.31 14.22 13.46
CA SER A 23 -19.91 14.32 12.04
C SER A 23 -18.70 13.46 11.62
N VAL A 24 -18.98 12.37 10.91
CA VAL A 24 -17.97 11.65 10.12
C VAL A 24 -17.63 12.56 8.95
N THR A 25 -16.72 13.51 9.14
CA THR A 25 -16.04 14.16 8.01
C THR A 25 -15.44 13.03 7.18
N PRO A 26 -15.66 12.97 5.85
CA PRO A 26 -15.02 11.95 5.03
C PRO A 26 -13.52 12.11 5.22
N ARG A 27 -12.93 11.23 6.03
CA ARG A 27 -11.49 11.19 6.26
C ARG A 27 -10.88 11.09 4.87
N ALA A 28 -9.93 11.99 4.56
CA ALA A 28 -9.18 11.96 3.30
C ALA A 28 -8.96 10.50 2.90
N ALA A 29 -9.49 10.12 1.73
CA ALA A 29 -9.72 8.73 1.34
C ALA A 29 -8.58 7.83 1.83
N ALA A 30 -8.92 6.78 2.59
CA ALA A 30 -7.92 5.96 3.29
C ALA A 30 -6.82 5.51 2.31
N VAL A 31 -5.63 6.08 2.47
CA VAL A 31 -4.45 5.90 1.60
C VAL A 31 -3.86 4.52 1.86
N THR A 32 -4.46 3.51 1.24
CA THR A 32 -4.10 2.10 1.44
C THR A 32 -3.81 1.44 0.10
N GLN A 33 -3.02 0.36 0.11
CA GLN A 33 -2.73 -0.40 -1.11
C GLN A 33 -4.02 -0.97 -1.74
N MET A 34 -5.01 -1.35 -0.93
CA MET A 34 -6.32 -1.78 -1.42
C MET A 34 -7.10 -0.65 -2.11
N HIS A 35 -7.01 0.58 -1.60
CA HIS A 35 -7.63 1.74 -2.25
C HIS A 35 -7.07 1.97 -3.66
N TYR A 36 -5.74 1.95 -3.80
CA TYR A 36 -5.07 2.10 -5.09
C TYR A 36 -5.40 0.93 -6.04
N ALA A 37 -5.36 -0.31 -5.54
CA ALA A 37 -5.66 -1.48 -6.35
C ALA A 37 -7.08 -1.45 -6.93
N ARG A 38 -8.08 -1.07 -6.13
CA ARG A 38 -9.48 -0.97 -6.58
C ARG A 38 -9.72 0.16 -7.59
N ARG A 39 -8.82 1.15 -7.65
CA ARG A 39 -8.83 2.21 -8.67
C ARG A 39 -8.09 1.81 -9.95
N GLY A 40 -7.52 0.61 -9.99
CA GLY A 40 -6.73 0.13 -11.12
C GLY A 40 -5.28 0.62 -11.12
N GLU A 41 -4.85 1.32 -10.06
CA GLU A 41 -3.51 1.91 -9.97
C GLU A 41 -2.49 0.90 -9.44
N ILE A 42 -1.32 0.84 -10.07
CA ILE A 42 -0.18 0.02 -9.63
C ILE A 42 0.82 0.92 -8.91
N THR A 43 1.02 0.68 -7.62
CA THR A 43 1.97 1.44 -6.78
C THR A 43 3.39 0.89 -6.89
N ASP A 44 4.39 1.65 -6.45
CA ASP A 44 5.78 1.17 -6.40
C ASP A 44 5.94 -0.04 -5.48
N ALA A 45 5.19 -0.09 -4.38
CA ALA A 45 5.17 -1.25 -3.49
C ALA A 45 4.66 -2.51 -4.20
N MET A 46 3.63 -2.39 -5.06
CA MET A 46 3.13 -3.52 -5.88
C MET A 46 4.17 -3.97 -6.90
N ARG A 47 4.87 -3.04 -7.57
CA ARG A 47 5.97 -3.36 -8.49
C ARG A 47 7.11 -4.10 -7.79
N PHE A 48 7.54 -3.59 -6.65
CA PHE A 48 8.64 -4.18 -5.89
C PHE A 48 8.35 -5.62 -5.46
N VAL A 49 7.15 -5.88 -4.93
CA VAL A 49 6.78 -7.25 -4.51
C VAL A 49 6.55 -8.17 -5.70
N ALA A 50 6.04 -7.65 -6.83
CA ALA A 50 5.85 -8.42 -8.05
C ALA A 50 7.19 -8.94 -8.59
N GLU A 51 8.18 -8.06 -8.69
CA GLU A 51 9.54 -8.44 -9.08
C GLU A 51 10.15 -9.45 -8.11
N ARG A 52 10.03 -9.20 -6.79
CA ARG A 52 10.59 -10.07 -5.76
C ARG A 52 9.98 -11.48 -5.75
N GLU A 53 8.68 -11.59 -6.01
CA GLU A 53 7.94 -12.86 -5.99
C GLU A 53 7.81 -13.51 -7.39
N GLU A 54 8.44 -12.94 -8.43
CA GLU A 54 8.37 -13.41 -9.82
C GLU A 54 6.91 -13.46 -10.34
N LEU A 55 6.09 -12.48 -9.95
CA LEU A 55 4.70 -12.32 -10.36
C LEU A 55 4.52 -11.09 -11.26
N SER A 56 3.40 -11.02 -11.98
CA SER A 56 3.06 -9.79 -12.70
C SER A 56 2.50 -8.71 -11.75
N PRO A 57 2.85 -7.43 -11.94
CA PRO A 57 2.27 -6.33 -11.16
C PRO A 57 0.74 -6.24 -11.25
N GLU A 58 0.17 -6.63 -12.39
CA GLU A 58 -1.28 -6.68 -12.62
C GLU A 58 -1.94 -7.76 -11.75
N LEU A 59 -1.32 -8.94 -11.64
CA LEU A 59 -1.83 -10.02 -10.79
C LEU A 59 -1.78 -9.61 -9.30
N VAL A 60 -0.70 -8.96 -8.87
CA VAL A 60 -0.57 -8.43 -7.51
C VAL A 60 -1.67 -7.41 -7.22
N ARG A 61 -1.90 -6.46 -8.13
CA ARG A 61 -3.00 -5.49 -8.03
C ARG A 61 -4.35 -6.19 -7.91
N ASP A 62 -4.64 -7.15 -8.79
CA ASP A 62 -5.94 -7.83 -8.82
C ASP A 62 -6.20 -8.62 -7.54
N GLU A 63 -5.19 -9.36 -7.04
CA GLU A 63 -5.31 -10.09 -5.78
C GLU A 63 -5.44 -9.14 -4.56
N ILE A 64 -4.85 -7.95 -4.60
CA ILE A 64 -5.07 -6.91 -3.57
C ILE A 64 -6.47 -6.30 -3.67
N ALA A 65 -6.97 -6.04 -4.89
CA ALA A 65 -8.28 -5.46 -5.12
C ALA A 65 -9.42 -6.36 -4.60
N ILE A 66 -9.29 -7.68 -4.82
CA ILE A 66 -10.21 -8.70 -4.31
C ILE A 66 -9.95 -9.07 -2.83
N GLY A 67 -8.86 -8.58 -2.23
CA GLY A 67 -8.55 -8.78 -0.81
C GLY A 67 -7.94 -10.14 -0.45
N ARG A 68 -7.32 -10.83 -1.42
CA ARG A 68 -6.64 -12.12 -1.23
C ARG A 68 -5.12 -12.01 -1.09
N LEU A 69 -4.58 -10.83 -1.34
CA LEU A 69 -3.19 -10.45 -1.13
C LEU A 69 -3.15 -9.12 -0.38
N ILE A 70 -2.21 -8.98 0.56
CA ILE A 70 -1.95 -7.73 1.26
C ILE A 70 -0.47 -7.36 1.17
N ILE A 71 -0.19 -6.06 1.18
CA ILE A 71 1.15 -5.51 1.32
C ILE A 71 1.14 -4.60 2.55
N PRO A 72 1.73 -5.03 3.68
CA PRO A 72 1.92 -4.16 4.83
C PRO A 72 2.94 -3.07 4.50
N ALA A 73 2.45 -1.92 4.04
CA ALA A 73 3.24 -0.76 3.63
C ALA A 73 2.74 0.50 4.34
N ASN A 74 2.92 0.56 5.67
CA ASN A 74 2.58 1.76 6.44
C ASN A 74 3.51 2.90 6.02
N ILE A 75 2.93 4.05 5.65
CA ILE A 75 3.64 5.25 5.17
C ILE A 75 4.75 5.73 6.13
N HIS A 76 4.55 5.57 7.45
CA HIS A 76 5.54 5.97 8.45
C HIS A 76 6.74 5.00 8.55
N HIS A 77 6.58 3.76 8.08
CA HIS A 77 7.64 2.74 8.03
C HIS A 77 8.29 2.62 6.64
N LEU A 78 7.58 2.99 5.57
CA LEU A 78 8.11 3.00 4.21
C LEU A 78 9.21 4.06 4.02
N ALA A 79 9.15 5.15 4.79
CA ALA A 79 10.12 6.26 4.73
C ALA A 79 11.50 5.93 5.37
N GLY A 80 11.60 4.82 6.10
CA GLY A 80 12.83 4.40 6.78
C GLY A 80 13.65 3.39 5.97
N ALA A 81 13.30 2.10 6.07
CA ALA A 81 14.08 0.99 5.51
C ALA A 81 13.27 -0.30 5.29
N LEU A 82 11.93 -0.23 5.23
CA LEU A 82 11.10 -1.42 5.05
C LEU A 82 11.17 -1.88 3.58
N GLU A 83 11.71 -3.07 3.35
CA GLU A 83 11.50 -3.76 2.08
C GLU A 83 10.05 -4.26 2.01
N PRO A 84 9.23 -3.81 1.04
CA PRO A 84 7.88 -4.31 0.87
C PRO A 84 7.87 -5.83 0.67
N MET A 85 6.89 -6.49 1.29
CA MET A 85 6.62 -7.91 1.08
C MET A 85 5.13 -8.14 0.87
N ALA A 86 4.77 -9.14 0.06
CA ALA A 86 3.40 -9.54 -0.15
C ALA A 86 3.06 -10.78 0.69
N ILE A 87 1.85 -10.80 1.27
CA ILE A 87 1.31 -11.91 2.04
C ILE A 87 -0.04 -12.28 1.44
N GLY A 88 -0.18 -13.51 0.95
CA GLY A 88 -1.42 -13.99 0.33
C GLY A 88 -1.23 -15.22 -0.53
N LYS A 89 -2.31 -15.66 -1.18
CA LYS A 89 -2.40 -16.99 -1.82
C LYS A 89 -1.46 -17.21 -2.99
N VAL A 90 -1.09 -16.14 -3.70
CA VAL A 90 -0.21 -16.18 -4.88
C VAL A 90 1.26 -15.92 -4.55
N ALA A 91 1.57 -15.39 -3.35
CA ALA A 91 2.93 -15.12 -2.90
C ALA A 91 3.52 -16.34 -2.18
N ARG A 92 4.85 -16.40 -2.07
CA ARG A 92 5.51 -17.44 -1.26
C ARG A 92 5.06 -17.34 0.20
N VAL A 93 4.92 -18.50 0.86
CA VAL A 93 4.55 -18.58 2.28
C VAL A 93 5.54 -17.78 3.11
N LYS A 94 5.03 -16.87 3.95
CA LYS A 94 5.82 -16.05 4.86
C LYS A 94 5.66 -16.56 6.28
N ILE A 95 6.76 -16.54 7.04
CA ILE A 95 6.78 -16.88 8.46
C ILE A 95 6.88 -15.60 9.29
N ASN A 96 6.30 -15.60 10.49
CA ASN A 96 6.45 -14.52 11.47
C ASN A 96 7.00 -15.13 12.76
N ALA A 97 8.04 -14.52 13.33
CA ALA A 97 8.65 -14.92 14.60
C ALA A 97 8.34 -13.87 15.67
#